data_AF-A0A9D9CXK9-F1
#
_entry.id   AF-A0A9D9CXK9-F1
#
_cell.length_a   1.000
_cell.length_b   1.000
_cell.length_c   1.000
_cell.angle_alpha   90.00
_cell.angle_beta   90.00
_cell.angle_gamma   90.00
#
_symmetry.space_group_name_H-M   'P 1'
#
loop_
_entity.id
_entity.type
_entity.pdbx_description
1 polymer ?
#
loop_
_entity_poly.entity_id
_entity_poly.type
_entity_poly.pdbx_seq_one_letter_code
_entity_poly.pdbx_strand_id
1 'polypeptide(L)'
;FITNHSIEEPDAVKYAPVPKARQKAALDWLDRNLFQKPSWLVDVPYIFEVTDQPDNYLYTLVNNVVSAANLLSTAKLARLGQFAQYDASAYKPEEYLSDLEGMVFSELSKGGKVDSYRRYLQRRYVTTALSVIASDAAKTSDARTLLAAQLEGIRKRAAKAKSSDELTQAHWQMLARQIETGLKEMK
;
A
#
# COMPACT_ATOMS: atom_id res chain seq x y z
N PHE A 1 -17.53 -7.89 3.17
CA PHE A 1 -17.69 -8.85 4.26
C PHE A 1 -19.15 -9.25 4.30
N ILE A 2 -19.41 -10.55 4.37
CA ILE A 2 -20.72 -11.11 4.67
C ILE A 2 -20.63 -11.42 6.16
N THR A 3 -21.49 -10.82 6.97
CA THR A 3 -21.78 -11.38 8.28
C THR A 3 -22.73 -12.54 8.03
N ASN A 4 -22.26 -13.77 8.30
CA ASN A 4 -23.13 -14.93 8.25
C ASN A 4 -24.13 -14.80 9.41
N HIS A 5 -25.41 -14.68 9.09
CA HIS A 5 -26.50 -14.74 10.06
C HIS A 5 -27.40 -15.94 9.73
N SER A 6 -27.89 -16.60 10.78
CA SER A 6 -28.88 -17.68 10.68
C SER A 6 -30.25 -17.10 10.26
N ILE A 7 -31.13 -17.94 9.71
CA ILE A 7 -32.53 -17.58 9.38
C ILE A 7 -33.28 -17.05 10.63
N GLU A 8 -32.78 -17.36 11.83
CA GLU A 8 -33.33 -16.97 13.12
C GLU A 8 -33.02 -15.54 13.58
N GLU A 9 -32.19 -14.78 12.85
CA GLU A 9 -31.88 -13.36 13.16
C GLU A 9 -32.36 -12.41 12.03
N PRO A 10 -33.69 -12.24 11.85
CA PRO A 10 -34.26 -11.52 10.70
C PRO A 10 -33.92 -10.02 10.64
N ASP A 11 -33.54 -9.41 11.76
CA ASP A 11 -33.22 -7.97 11.86
C ASP A 11 -31.73 -7.64 11.63
N ALA A 12 -30.87 -8.63 11.41
CA ALA A 12 -29.44 -8.42 11.24
C ALA A 12 -29.07 -8.04 9.79
N VAL A 13 -28.36 -6.92 9.63
CA VAL A 13 -27.94 -6.43 8.30
C VAL A 13 -26.93 -7.40 7.66
N LYS A 14 -27.37 -8.10 6.61
CA LYS A 14 -26.59 -9.11 5.86
C LYS A 14 -25.28 -8.59 5.24
N TYR A 15 -25.20 -7.28 4.99
CA TYR A 15 -24.03 -6.62 4.41
C TYR A 15 -23.63 -5.38 5.21
N ALA A 16 -22.92 -5.57 6.31
CA ALA A 16 -22.33 -4.47 7.06
C ALA A 16 -20.90 -4.13 6.54
N PRO A 17 -20.54 -2.84 6.40
CA PRO A 17 -19.15 -2.45 6.23
C PRO A 17 -18.36 -2.80 7.50
N VAL A 18 -17.09 -3.17 7.34
CA VAL A 18 -16.20 -3.27 8.50
C VAL A 18 -16.00 -1.85 9.06
N PRO A 19 -16.13 -1.64 10.38
CA PRO A 19 -15.97 -0.31 10.97
C PRO A 19 -14.65 0.33 10.56
N LYS A 20 -14.69 1.60 10.17
CA LYS A 20 -13.52 2.37 9.74
C LYS A 20 -12.36 2.27 10.74
N ALA A 21 -12.64 2.39 12.04
CA ALA A 21 -11.64 2.28 13.10
C ALA A 21 -10.88 0.94 13.07
N ARG A 22 -11.57 -0.18 12.82
CA ARG A 22 -10.95 -1.50 12.71
C ARG A 22 -10.06 -1.63 11.47
N GLN A 23 -10.48 -1.03 10.35
CA GLN A 23 -9.68 -1.00 9.13
C GLN A 23 -8.40 -0.17 9.31
N LYS A 24 -8.50 0.99 9.97
CA LYS A 24 -7.34 1.83 10.32
C LYS A 24 -6.38 1.11 11.28
N ALA A 25 -6.92 0.44 12.31
CA ALA A 25 -6.11 -0.37 13.22
C ALA A 25 -5.38 -1.51 12.50
N ALA A 26 -5.98 -2.10 11.46
CA ALA A 26 -5.31 -3.12 10.64
C ALA A 26 -4.15 -2.53 9.82
N LEU A 27 -4.30 -1.33 9.23
CA LEU A 27 -3.21 -0.66 8.55
C LEU A 27 -2.08 -0.27 9.51
N ASP A 28 -2.42 0.24 10.70
CA ASP A 28 -1.43 0.54 11.75
C ASP A 28 -0.67 -0.71 12.21
N TRP A 29 -1.37 -1.84 12.34
CA TRP A 29 -0.72 -3.11 12.65
C TRP A 29 0.25 -3.52 11.53
N LEU A 30 -0.12 -3.35 10.26
CA LEU A 30 0.77 -3.61 9.13
C LEU A 30 1.96 -2.66 9.11
N ASP A 31 1.78 -1.39 9.46
CA ASP A 31 2.90 -0.46 9.55
C ASP A 31 3.93 -0.96 10.57
N ARG A 32 3.49 -1.27 11.79
CA ARG A 32 4.35 -1.71 12.89
C ARG A 32 5.02 -3.08 12.66
N ASN A 33 4.36 -3.99 11.95
CA ASN A 33 4.80 -5.40 11.85
C ASN A 33 5.26 -5.83 10.47
N LEU A 34 5.09 -5.01 9.44
CA LEU A 34 5.47 -5.36 8.06
C LEU A 34 6.10 -4.20 7.31
N PHE A 35 5.57 -2.97 7.40
CA PHE A 35 6.17 -1.88 6.65
C PHE A 35 7.48 -1.43 7.30
N GLN A 36 7.56 -1.45 8.62
CA GLN A 36 8.83 -1.45 9.32
C GLN A 36 9.45 -2.85 9.26
N LYS A 37 10.77 -2.94 9.06
CA LYS A 37 11.47 -4.24 8.98
C LYS A 37 11.19 -5.04 10.26
N PRO A 38 10.54 -6.22 10.19
CA PRO A 38 10.26 -7.03 11.37
C PRO A 38 11.53 -7.79 11.80
N SER A 39 12.45 -7.07 12.46
CA SER A 39 13.74 -7.65 12.89
C SER A 39 13.55 -8.89 13.76
N TRP A 40 12.48 -8.98 14.56
CA TRP A 40 12.17 -10.16 15.37
C TRP A 40 12.05 -11.47 14.57
N LEU A 41 11.79 -11.41 13.27
CA LEU A 41 11.64 -12.59 12.41
C LEU A 41 12.96 -13.05 11.78
N VAL A 42 13.91 -12.13 11.57
CA VAL A 42 15.14 -12.40 10.80
C VAL A 42 16.43 -12.09 11.53
N ASP A 43 16.38 -11.30 12.61
CA ASP A 43 17.52 -10.94 13.45
C ASP A 43 17.67 -11.96 14.58
N VAL A 44 17.78 -13.23 14.20
CA VAL A 44 18.03 -14.34 15.13
C VAL A 44 19.45 -14.86 14.92
N PRO A 45 20.18 -15.27 15.99
CA PRO A 45 21.61 -15.60 15.89
C PRO A 45 21.95 -16.68 14.86
N TYR A 46 21.02 -17.63 14.64
CA TYR A 46 21.18 -18.76 13.74
C TYR A 46 20.59 -18.52 12.34
N ILE A 47 20.15 -17.30 12.00
CA ILE A 47 19.44 -17.07 10.72
C ILE A 47 20.29 -17.49 9.50
N PHE A 48 21.60 -17.26 9.58
CA PHE A 48 22.55 -17.63 8.53
C PHE A 48 22.91 -19.11 8.49
N GLU A 49 22.48 -19.90 9.49
CA GLU A 49 22.51 -21.36 9.43
C GLU A 49 21.32 -21.91 8.62
N VAL A 50 20.25 -21.12 8.49
CA VAL A 50 19.01 -21.49 7.78
C VAL A 50 19.00 -20.95 6.35
N THR A 51 19.51 -19.73 6.13
CA THR A 51 19.48 -19.05 4.83
C THR A 51 20.58 -18.00 4.69
N ASP A 52 21.15 -17.88 3.49
CA ASP A 52 22.08 -16.80 3.13
C ASP A 52 21.37 -15.47 2.79
N GLN A 53 20.04 -15.49 2.64
CA GLN A 53 19.23 -14.35 2.20
C GLN A 53 17.98 -14.16 3.08
N PRO A 54 18.12 -13.87 4.38
CA PRO A 54 16.99 -13.76 5.31
C PRO A 54 15.92 -12.75 4.89
N ASP A 55 16.34 -11.63 4.30
CA ASP A 55 15.42 -10.58 3.86
C ASP A 55 14.49 -11.04 2.73
N ASN A 56 14.81 -12.11 1.97
CA ASN A 56 13.93 -12.63 0.91
C ASN A 56 12.59 -13.14 1.45
N TYR A 57 12.58 -13.72 2.66
CA TYR A 57 11.35 -14.12 3.32
C TYR A 57 10.47 -12.91 3.62
N LEU A 58 11.08 -11.81 4.08
CA LEU A 58 10.36 -10.57 4.35
C LEU A 58 9.83 -9.93 3.05
N TYR A 59 10.63 -9.95 1.98
CA TYR A 59 10.22 -9.47 0.66
C TYR A 59 9.04 -10.26 0.10
N THR A 60 8.98 -11.57 0.36
CA THR A 60 7.83 -12.41 -0.01
C THR A 60 6.56 -11.97 0.72
N LEU A 61 6.65 -11.68 2.02
CA LEU A 61 5.52 -11.13 2.79
C LEU A 61 5.05 -9.78 2.22
N VAL A 62 5.99 -8.87 1.95
CA VAL A 62 5.70 -7.56 1.33
C VAL A 62 5.02 -7.74 -0.03
N ASN A 63 5.51 -8.64 -0.87
CA ASN A 63 4.93 -8.89 -2.20
C ASN A 63 3.49 -9.39 -2.13
N ASN A 64 3.20 -10.27 -1.18
CA ASN A 64 1.85 -10.82 -0.99
C ASN A 64 0.88 -9.72 -0.51
N VAL A 65 1.28 -8.94 0.49
CA VAL A 65 0.43 -7.92 1.11
C VAL A 65 0.28 -6.68 0.21
N VAL A 66 1.39 -6.16 -0.34
CA VAL A 66 1.41 -5.06 -1.30
C VAL A 66 1.24 -5.62 -2.71
N SER A 67 0.01 -6.08 -2.98
CA SER A 67 -0.40 -6.65 -4.27
C SER A 67 -1.74 -6.11 -4.73
N ALA A 68 -2.02 -6.30 -6.02
CA ALA A 68 -3.31 -6.02 -6.65
C ALA A 68 -4.45 -6.92 -6.12
N ALA A 69 -4.14 -8.01 -5.43
CA ALA A 69 -5.12 -8.86 -4.78
C ALA A 69 -5.45 -8.41 -3.34
N ASN A 70 -4.56 -7.65 -2.70
CA ASN A 70 -4.66 -7.27 -1.29
C ASN A 70 -4.77 -5.76 -1.10
N LEU A 71 -3.70 -5.07 -0.71
CA LEU A 71 -3.79 -3.66 -0.30
C LEU A 71 -4.19 -2.72 -1.44
N LEU A 72 -3.82 -3.04 -2.68
CA LEU A 72 -4.09 -2.22 -3.86
C LEU A 72 -5.16 -2.84 -4.77
N SER A 73 -6.06 -3.64 -4.20
CA SER A 73 -7.14 -4.28 -4.94
C SER A 73 -8.19 -3.29 -5.45
N THR A 74 -8.46 -3.32 -6.76
CA THR A 74 -9.53 -2.54 -7.39
C THR A 74 -10.89 -2.87 -6.79
N ALA A 75 -11.17 -4.15 -6.52
CA ALA A 75 -12.41 -4.59 -5.90
C ALA A 75 -12.58 -4.06 -4.47
N LYS A 76 -11.50 -4.01 -3.68
CA LYS A 76 -11.51 -3.42 -2.34
C LYS A 76 -11.81 -1.92 -2.43
N LEU A 77 -11.09 -1.19 -3.27
CA LEU A 77 -11.25 0.26 -3.42
C LEU A 77 -12.67 0.62 -3.92
N ALA A 78 -13.18 -0.12 -4.89
CA ALA A 78 -14.56 0.04 -5.37
C ALA A 78 -15.57 -0.21 -4.25
N ARG A 79 -15.35 -1.22 -3.40
CA ARG A 79 -16.25 -1.52 -2.28
C ARG A 79 -16.20 -0.46 -1.17
N LEU A 80 -15.03 0.10 -0.89
CA LEU A 80 -14.91 1.26 0.01
C LEU A 80 -15.70 2.46 -0.54
N GLY A 81 -15.55 2.73 -1.84
CA GLY A 81 -16.31 3.79 -2.53
C GLY A 81 -17.82 3.56 -2.46
N GLN A 82 -18.28 2.33 -2.71
CA GLN A 82 -19.69 1.96 -2.61
C GLN A 82 -20.24 2.24 -1.21
N PHE A 83 -19.56 1.80 -0.15
CA PHE A 83 -20.03 2.05 1.21
C PHE A 83 -20.04 3.54 1.56
N ALA A 84 -19.04 4.29 1.10
CA ALA A 84 -18.97 5.74 1.32
C ALA A 84 -20.11 6.54 0.66
N GLN A 85 -20.80 5.97 -0.35
CA GLN A 85 -21.99 6.59 -0.94
C GLN A 85 -23.21 6.56 0.00
N TYR A 86 -23.29 5.55 0.87
CA TYR A 86 -24.45 5.34 1.75
C TYR A 86 -24.16 5.69 3.22
N ASP A 87 -22.88 5.72 3.62
CA ASP A 87 -22.44 6.03 4.96
C ASP A 87 -21.23 6.97 4.93
N ALA A 88 -21.46 8.23 5.31
CA ALA A 88 -20.41 9.24 5.35
C ALA A 88 -19.30 8.94 6.37
N SER A 89 -19.56 8.06 7.36
CA SER A 89 -18.58 7.61 8.36
C SER A 89 -17.72 6.44 7.88
N ALA A 90 -18.08 5.83 6.74
CA ALA A 90 -17.31 4.73 6.15
C ALA A 90 -15.88 5.17 5.78
N TYR A 91 -14.99 4.19 5.69
CA TYR A 91 -13.62 4.45 5.27
C TYR A 91 -13.57 4.70 3.76
N LYS A 92 -13.33 5.94 3.36
CA LYS A 92 -13.31 6.34 1.95
C LYS A 92 -12.06 5.81 1.24
N PRO A 93 -12.14 5.46 -0.05
CA PRO A 93 -10.99 4.92 -0.78
C PRO A 93 -9.83 5.92 -0.87
N GLU A 94 -10.09 7.21 -1.02
CA GLU A 94 -9.06 8.25 -1.02
C GLU A 94 -8.36 8.41 0.33
N GLU A 95 -9.10 8.27 1.44
CA GLU A 95 -8.53 8.31 2.79
C GLU A 95 -7.69 7.06 3.07
N TYR A 96 -8.19 5.88 2.69
CA TYR A 96 -7.48 4.61 2.80
C TYR A 96 -6.15 4.63 2.05
N LEU A 97 -6.15 5.11 0.80
CA LEU A 97 -4.93 5.23 0.01
C LEU A 97 -3.97 6.25 0.61
N SER A 98 -4.48 7.39 1.09
CA SER A 98 -3.65 8.41 1.73
C SER A 98 -2.98 7.91 3.02
N ASP A 99 -3.71 7.19 3.87
CA ASP A 99 -3.15 6.61 5.10
C ASP A 99 -2.08 5.56 4.75
N LEU A 100 -2.35 4.68 3.79
CA LEU A 100 -1.42 3.66 3.32
C LEU A 100 -0.13 4.28 2.74
N GLU A 101 -0.24 5.31 1.90
CA GLU A 101 0.91 6.04 1.37
C GLU A 101 1.71 6.72 2.47
N GLY A 102 1.04 7.31 3.47
CA GLY A 102 1.70 7.93 4.61
C GLY A 102 2.58 6.95 5.39
N MET A 103 2.15 5.69 5.50
CA MET A 103 2.91 4.61 6.14
C MET A 103 4.06 4.11 5.26
N VAL A 104 3.81 3.84 3.98
CA VAL A 104 4.80 3.30 3.03
C VAL A 104 5.90 4.31 2.68
N PHE A 105 5.54 5.59 2.56
CA PHE A 105 6.45 6.69 2.17
C PHE A 105 6.72 7.66 3.32
N SER A 106 6.75 7.16 4.56
CA SER A 106 6.91 7.99 5.75
C SER A 106 8.17 8.88 5.70
N GLU A 107 9.25 8.37 5.11
CA GLU A 107 10.55 9.01 4.94
C GLU A 107 10.51 10.15 3.92
N LEU A 108 9.55 10.09 2.98
CA LEU A 108 9.33 11.17 2.03
C LEU A 108 8.65 12.38 2.70
N SER A 109 7.93 12.14 3.79
CA SER A 109 7.22 13.18 4.57
C SER A 109 8.06 13.67 5.76
N LYS A 110 8.70 12.75 6.49
CA LYS A 110 9.46 13.03 7.71
C LYS A 110 10.95 13.30 7.44
N GLY A 111 11.43 13.00 6.23
CA GLY A 111 12.85 12.92 5.95
C GLY A 111 13.49 11.67 6.53
N GLY A 112 14.81 11.55 6.34
CA GLY A 112 15.61 10.45 6.85
C GLY A 112 16.13 9.50 5.76
N LYS A 113 17.04 8.62 6.17
CA LYS A 113 17.60 7.59 5.31
C LYS A 113 16.55 6.52 5.03
N VAL A 114 16.41 6.13 3.77
CA VAL A 114 15.56 4.99 3.38
C VAL A 114 16.45 3.78 3.31
N ASP A 115 16.31 2.83 4.23
CA ASP A 115 17.09 1.59 4.23
C ASP A 115 16.71 0.64 3.06
N SER A 116 17.45 -0.46 2.90
CA SER A 116 17.22 -1.43 1.82
C SER A 116 15.81 -2.02 1.82
N TYR A 117 15.26 -2.32 3.00
CA TYR A 117 13.95 -2.92 3.17
C TYR A 117 12.84 -1.94 2.80
N ARG A 118 12.92 -0.71 3.31
CA ARG A 118 11.98 0.39 3.00
C ARG A 118 12.02 0.76 1.51
N ARG A 119 13.21 0.79 0.90
CA ARG A 119 13.34 0.98 -0.56
C ARG A 119 12.65 -0.14 -1.34
N TYR A 120 12.74 -1.39 -0.89
CA TYR A 120 12.03 -2.52 -1.52
C TYR A 120 10.52 -2.34 -1.43
N LEU A 121 9.99 -2.06 -0.24
CA LEU A 121 8.57 -1.81 0.00
C LEU A 121 8.00 -0.73 -0.91
N GLN A 122 8.68 0.42 -0.99
CA GLN A 122 8.24 1.57 -1.79
C GLN A 122 8.27 1.26 -3.30
N ARG A 123 9.30 0.57 -3.79
CA ARG A 123 9.34 0.10 -5.19
C ARG A 123 8.21 -0.88 -5.47
N ARG A 124 7.96 -1.83 -4.56
CA ARG A 124 6.86 -2.78 -4.70
C ARG A 124 5.51 -2.07 -4.78
N TYR A 125 5.28 -1.06 -3.95
CA TYR A 125 4.09 -0.23 -3.99
C TYR A 125 3.91 0.43 -5.36
N VAL A 126 4.93 1.17 -5.84
CA VAL A 126 4.88 1.88 -7.12
C VAL A 126 4.64 0.92 -8.28
N THR A 127 5.39 -0.18 -8.36
CA THR A 127 5.23 -1.17 -9.42
C THR A 127 3.83 -1.78 -9.42
N THR A 128 3.31 -2.12 -8.23
CA THR A 128 1.96 -2.69 -8.11
C THR A 128 0.89 -1.68 -8.49
N ALA A 129 1.00 -0.42 -8.04
CA ALA A 129 0.06 0.63 -8.38
C ALA A 129 0.04 0.91 -9.89
N LEU A 130 1.21 1.00 -10.54
CA LEU A 130 1.30 1.13 -11.99
C LEU A 130 0.65 -0.05 -12.72
N SER A 131 0.90 -1.28 -12.26
CA SER A 131 0.27 -2.48 -12.82
C SER A 131 -1.25 -2.47 -12.67
N VAL A 132 -1.76 -2.02 -11.52
CA VAL A 132 -3.21 -1.89 -11.29
C VAL A 132 -3.81 -0.85 -12.23
N ILE A 133 -3.19 0.32 -12.38
CA ILE A 133 -3.67 1.40 -13.29
C ILE A 133 -3.75 0.90 -14.74
N ALA A 134 -2.77 0.10 -15.18
CA ALA A 134 -2.73 -0.48 -16.53
C ALA A 134 -3.73 -1.64 -16.73
N SER A 135 -4.25 -2.25 -15.66
CA SER A 135 -5.09 -3.43 -15.76
C SER A 135 -6.48 -3.13 -16.33
N ASP A 136 -7.07 -4.11 -17.03
CA ASP A 136 -8.45 -4.01 -17.54
C ASP A 136 -9.47 -3.81 -16.42
N ALA A 137 -9.26 -4.47 -15.27
CA ALA A 137 -10.12 -4.37 -14.10
C ALA A 137 -10.20 -2.93 -13.53
N ALA A 138 -9.22 -2.08 -13.83
CA ALA A 138 -9.20 -0.69 -13.37
C ALA A 138 -9.80 0.29 -14.39
N LYS A 139 -10.02 -0.10 -15.65
CA LYS A 139 -10.46 0.81 -16.73
C LYS A 139 -11.73 1.60 -16.40
N THR A 140 -12.68 0.98 -15.71
CA THR A 140 -13.96 1.58 -15.31
C THR A 140 -14.07 1.84 -13.81
N SER A 141 -12.95 1.79 -13.08
CA SER A 141 -12.91 1.93 -11.62
C SER A 141 -12.21 3.22 -11.22
N ASP A 142 -12.78 3.92 -10.22
CA ASP A 142 -12.11 5.06 -9.56
C ASP A 142 -10.76 4.68 -8.95
N ALA A 143 -10.49 3.39 -8.72
CA ALA A 143 -9.17 2.91 -8.34
C ALA A 143 -8.07 3.39 -9.30
N ARG A 144 -8.32 3.42 -10.62
CA ARG A 144 -7.36 3.92 -11.61
C ARG A 144 -7.09 5.40 -11.38
N THR A 145 -8.15 6.19 -11.23
CA THR A 145 -8.07 7.64 -11.04
C THR A 145 -7.34 7.99 -9.75
N LEU A 146 -7.72 7.36 -8.63
CA LEU A 146 -7.15 7.61 -7.32
C LEU A 146 -5.67 7.20 -7.27
N LEU A 147 -5.31 6.02 -7.78
CA LEU A 147 -3.91 5.57 -7.80
C LEU A 147 -3.06 6.43 -8.74
N ALA A 148 -3.57 6.85 -9.90
CA ALA A 148 -2.82 7.73 -10.80
C ALA A 148 -2.55 9.10 -10.16
N ALA A 149 -3.56 9.69 -9.52
CA ALA A 149 -3.40 10.94 -8.77
C ALA A 149 -2.40 10.79 -7.62
N GLN A 150 -2.47 9.67 -6.90
CA GLN A 150 -1.56 9.35 -5.81
C GLN A 150 -0.10 9.22 -6.27
N LEU A 151 0.13 8.42 -7.31
CA LEU A 151 1.45 8.24 -7.89
C LEU A 151 2.02 9.58 -8.39
N GLU A 152 1.21 10.43 -9.01
CA GLU A 152 1.66 11.77 -9.41
C GLU A 152 2.06 12.65 -8.21
N GLY A 153 1.35 12.52 -7.08
CA GLY A 153 1.72 13.15 -5.81
C GLY A 153 3.06 12.65 -5.28
N ILE A 154 3.26 11.34 -5.24
CA ILE A 154 4.53 10.70 -4.84
C ILE A 154 5.66 11.15 -5.77
N ARG A 155 5.44 11.13 -7.09
CA ARG A 155 6.40 11.57 -8.11
C ARG A 155 6.90 12.99 -7.84
N LYS A 156 5.98 13.94 -7.66
CA LYS A 156 6.30 15.35 -7.41
C LYS A 156 7.13 15.53 -6.15
N ARG A 157 6.79 14.82 -5.07
CA ARG A 157 7.53 14.89 -3.79
C ARG A 157 8.89 14.21 -3.90
N ALA A 158 8.96 13.02 -4.49
CA ALA A 158 10.21 12.27 -4.70
C ALA A 158 11.20 13.02 -5.62
N ALA A 159 10.72 13.67 -6.68
CA ALA A 159 11.56 14.49 -7.56
C ALA A 159 12.21 15.69 -6.83
N LYS A 160 11.53 16.22 -5.80
CA LYS A 160 12.00 17.35 -4.99
C LYS A 160 12.76 16.93 -3.74
N ALA A 161 12.67 15.67 -3.34
CA ALA A 161 13.29 15.16 -2.13
C ALA A 161 14.81 15.33 -2.17
N LYS A 162 15.36 15.77 -1.03
CA LYS A 162 16.80 15.97 -0.82
C LYS A 162 17.27 15.08 0.32
N SER A 163 18.41 14.43 0.13
CA SER A 163 19.05 13.57 1.12
C SER A 163 20.57 13.70 1.00
N SER A 164 21.27 13.70 2.13
CA SER A 164 22.73 13.58 2.17
C SER A 164 23.20 12.14 1.95
N ASP A 165 22.35 11.14 2.23
CA ASP A 165 22.61 9.74 1.88
C ASP A 165 22.38 9.53 0.38
N GLU A 166 23.45 9.16 -0.33
CA GLU A 166 23.50 9.04 -1.79
C GLU A 166 22.49 8.01 -2.32
N LEU A 167 22.40 6.83 -1.68
CA LEU A 167 21.46 5.79 -2.09
C LEU A 167 20.00 6.21 -1.89
N THR A 168 19.71 6.93 -0.81
CA THR A 168 18.37 7.51 -0.58
C THR A 168 18.04 8.56 -1.64
N GLN A 169 18.98 9.46 -1.96
CA GLN A 169 18.79 10.48 -2.99
C GLN A 169 18.53 9.84 -4.37
N ALA A 170 19.34 8.85 -4.75
CA ALA A 170 19.21 8.13 -6.01
C ALA A 170 17.89 7.34 -6.09
N HIS A 171 17.46 6.73 -4.97
CA HIS A 171 16.18 6.01 -4.88
C HIS A 171 14.99 6.92 -5.15
N TRP A 172 14.93 8.12 -4.55
CA TRP A 172 13.85 9.06 -4.81
C TRP A 172 13.80 9.53 -6.26
N GLN A 173 14.95 9.85 -6.84
CA GLN A 173 15.05 10.22 -8.26
C GLN A 173 14.65 9.06 -9.18
N MET A 174 14.98 7.82 -8.82
CA MET A 174 14.57 6.64 -9.58
C MET A 174 13.05 6.42 -9.50
N LEU A 175 12.46 6.47 -8.31
CA LEU A 175 11.01 6.32 -8.15
C LEU A 175 10.23 7.39 -8.91
N ALA A 176 10.67 8.66 -8.85
CA ALA A 176 10.05 9.74 -9.60
C ALA A 176 10.08 9.45 -11.13
N ARG A 177 11.23 9.02 -11.67
CA ARG A 177 11.34 8.65 -13.09
C ARG A 177 10.46 7.45 -13.45
N GLN A 178 10.46 6.40 -12.63
CA GLN A 178 9.64 5.21 -12.86
C GLN A 178 8.16 5.56 -12.93
N ILE A 179 7.66 6.39 -12.01
CA ILE A 179 6.28 6.85 -12.01
C ILE A 179 5.99 7.69 -13.26
N GLU A 180 6.87 8.63 -13.60
CA GLU A 180 6.67 9.49 -14.76
C GLU A 180 6.56 8.70 -16.06
N THR A 181 7.49 7.77 -16.29
CA THR A 181 7.49 6.90 -17.47
C THR A 181 6.23 6.03 -17.49
N GLY A 182 5.94 5.34 -16.39
CA GLY A 182 4.79 4.45 -16.31
C GLY A 182 3.46 5.16 -16.58
N LEU A 183 3.25 6.36 -16.02
CA LEU A 183 2.03 7.13 -16.28
C LEU A 183 1.96 7.69 -17.71
N LYS A 184 3.09 7.96 -18.36
CA LYS A 184 3.12 8.42 -19.77
C LYS A 184 2.75 7.30 -20.74
N GLU A 185 3.22 6.08 -20.51
CA GLU A 185 2.94 4.92 -21.36
C GLU A 185 1.47 4.48 -21.33
N MET A 186 0.69 4.94 -20.35
CA MET A 186 -0.73 4.62 -20.18
C MET A 186 -1.70 5.63 -20.82
N LYS A 187 -1.17 6.70 -21.42
CA LYS A 187 -1.93 7.71 -22.18
C LYS A 187 -2.03 7.31 -23.64
#